data_AF-A0A2N2ZM28-F1
#
_entry.id   AF-A0A2N2ZM28-F1
#
_cell.length_a   1.000
_cell.length_b   1.000
_cell.length_c   1.000
_cell.angle_alpha   90.00
_cell.angle_beta   90.00
_cell.angle_gamma   90.00
#
_symmetry.space_group_name_H-M   'P 1'
#
loop_
_entity.id
_entity.type
_entity.pdbx_description
1 polymer ?
#
loop_
_entity_poly.entity_id
_entity_poly.type
_entity_poly.pdbx_seq_one_letter_code
_entity_poly.pdbx_strand_id
1 'polypeptide(L)'
;MINCNTLLNIVLIVLLVLFISFFLGGRSRLSKAVRVINEVNSELIEVKDSLQSAQKSIEEVLRKLEIAENELNILRTERELIELEEKRQNAKNWKELQYLKEEIKIKQETKQALIDKAKEFEP
;
A
#
# COMPACT_ATOMS: atom_id res chain seq x y z
N MET A 1 -50.33 41.32 -50.91
CA MET A 1 -48.86 41.36 -51.08
C MET A 1 -48.23 41.19 -49.72
N ILE A 2 -47.52 40.08 -49.48
CA ILE A 2 -46.79 39.90 -48.22
C ILE A 2 -45.63 40.88 -48.24
N ASN A 3 -45.57 41.74 -47.22
CA ASN A 3 -44.58 42.81 -47.14
C ASN A 3 -43.18 42.18 -46.99
N CYS A 4 -42.20 42.61 -47.79
CA CYS A 4 -40.86 42.00 -47.78
C CYS A 4 -40.21 42.09 -46.38
N ASN A 5 -40.57 43.13 -45.63
CA ASN A 5 -40.15 43.36 -44.25
C ASN A 5 -40.69 42.31 -43.26
N THR A 6 -41.93 41.82 -43.46
CA THR A 6 -42.50 40.77 -42.61
C THR A 6 -41.86 39.41 -42.89
N LEU A 7 -41.50 39.11 -44.14
CA LEU A 7 -40.75 37.91 -44.52
C LEU A 7 -39.35 37.89 -43.88
N LEU A 8 -38.65 39.02 -43.92
CA LEU A 8 -37.31 39.16 -43.35
C LEU A 8 -37.32 39.00 -41.82
N ASN A 9 -38.32 39.58 -41.14
CA ASN A 9 -38.51 39.41 -39.69
C ASN A 9 -38.76 37.95 -39.29
N ILE A 10 -39.53 37.19 -40.07
CA ILE A 10 -39.78 35.77 -39.79
C ILE A 10 -38.47 34.97 -39.87
N VAL A 11 -37.65 35.21 -40.90
CA VAL A 11 -36.35 34.53 -41.07
C VAL A 11 -35.41 34.85 -39.90
N LEU A 12 -35.40 36.11 -39.46
CA LEU A 12 -34.55 36.58 -38.36
C LEU A 12 -34.96 35.93 -37.02
N ILE A 13 -36.26 35.78 -36.77
CA ILE A 13 -36.78 35.08 -35.59
C ILE A 13 -36.40 33.60 -35.62
N VAL A 14 -36.50 32.92 -36.78
CA VAL A 14 -36.11 31.50 -36.90
C VAL A 14 -34.62 31.32 -36.63
N LEU A 15 -33.77 32.19 -37.18
CA LEU A 15 -32.32 32.18 -36.90
C LEU A 15 -32.01 32.39 -35.42
N LEU A 16 -32.74 33.30 -34.77
CA LEU A 16 -32.56 33.59 -33.35
C LEU A 16 -32.97 32.42 -32.45
N VAL A 17 -34.06 31.72 -32.80
CA VAL A 17 -34.48 30.49 -32.10
C VAL A 17 -33.45 29.36 -32.30
N LEU A 18 -32.92 29.19 -33.51
CA LEU A 18 -31.86 28.20 -33.78
C LEU A 18 -30.56 28.53 -33.02
N PHE A 19 -30.18 29.80 -32.96
CA PHE A 19 -29.01 30.25 -32.20
C PHE A 19 -29.18 29.98 -30.70
N ILE A 20 -30.32 30.38 -30.13
CA ILE A 20 -30.63 30.17 -28.70
C ILE A 20 -30.65 28.67 -28.35
N SER A 21 -31.30 27.85 -29.18
CA SER A 21 -31.38 26.41 -28.94
C SER A 21 -30.01 25.71 -29.02
N PHE A 22 -29.13 26.14 -29.94
CA PHE A 22 -27.76 25.63 -30.03
C PHE A 22 -26.91 26.01 -28.80
N PHE A 23 -27.00 27.27 -28.34
CA PHE A 23 -26.27 27.74 -27.16
C PHE A 23 -26.78 27.10 -25.85
N LEU A 24 -28.09 26.94 -25.69
CA LEU A 24 -28.68 26.28 -24.52
C LEU A 24 -28.32 24.78 -24.48
N GLY A 25 -28.37 24.10 -25.64
CA GLY A 25 -27.99 22.70 -25.77
C GLY A 25 -26.51 22.45 -25.46
N GLY A 26 -25.62 23.31 -25.97
CA GLY A 26 -24.18 23.26 -25.69
C GLY A 26 -23.84 23.51 -24.23
N ARG A 27 -24.43 24.54 -23.60
CA ARG A 27 -24.19 24.88 -22.18
C ARG A 27 -24.68 23.80 -21.22
N SER A 28 -25.82 23.17 -21.49
CA SER A 28 -26.34 22.06 -20.69
C SER A 28 -25.43 20.83 -20.75
N ARG A 29 -24.94 20.48 -21.95
CA ARG A 29 -24.00 19.36 -22.13
C ARG A 29 -22.64 19.64 -21.48
N LEU A 30 -22.13 20.87 -21.59
CA LEU A 30 -20.87 21.27 -21.00
C LEU A 30 -20.94 21.30 -19.46
N SER A 31 -22.05 21.78 -18.88
CA SER A 31 -22.29 21.72 -17.44
C SER A 31 -22.37 20.28 -16.92
N LYS A 32 -23.05 19.38 -17.64
CA LYS A 32 -23.09 17.95 -17.31
C LYS A 32 -21.69 17.32 -17.38
N ALA A 33 -20.91 17.62 -18.42
CA ALA A 33 -19.55 17.13 -18.55
C ALA A 33 -18.65 17.61 -17.39
N VAL A 34 -18.73 18.89 -17.01
CA VAL A 34 -18.00 19.44 -15.86
C VAL A 34 -18.42 18.75 -14.55
N ARG A 35 -19.72 18.50 -14.35
CA ARG A 35 -20.20 17.78 -13.16
C ARG A 35 -19.63 16.36 -13.10
N VAL A 36 -19.68 15.61 -14.21
CA VAL A 36 -19.11 14.25 -14.28
C VAL A 36 -17.60 14.27 -14.03
N ILE A 37 -16.87 15.24 -14.60
CA ILE A 37 -15.43 15.40 -14.35
C ILE A 37 -15.16 15.65 -12.85
N ASN A 38 -15.95 16.51 -12.20
CA ASN A 38 -15.77 16.79 -10.77
C ASN A 38 -16.09 15.56 -9.91
N GLU A 39 -17.12 14.79 -10.27
CA GLU A 39 -17.51 13.56 -9.57
C GLU A 39 -16.42 12.49 -9.69
N VAL A 40 -15.93 12.24 -10.91
CA VAL A 40 -14.80 11.34 -11.16
C VAL A 40 -13.54 11.79 -10.42
N ASN A 41 -13.25 13.09 -10.38
CA ASN A 41 -12.09 13.61 -9.66
C ASN A 41 -12.22 13.42 -8.14
N SER A 42 -13.43 13.55 -7.59
CA SER A 42 -13.71 13.27 -6.18
C SER A 42 -13.50 11.79 -5.86
N GLU A 43 -14.07 10.89 -6.67
CA GLU A 43 -13.88 9.45 -6.52
C GLU A 43 -12.39 9.05 -6.65
N LEU A 44 -11.65 9.68 -7.57
CA LEU A 44 -10.21 9.44 -7.74
C LEU A 44 -9.43 9.83 -6.48
N ILE A 45 -9.78 10.95 -5.84
CA ILE A 45 -9.16 11.39 -4.59
C ILE A 45 -9.46 10.38 -3.48
N GLU A 46 -10.71 9.94 -3.32
CA GLU A 46 -11.09 8.94 -2.33
C GLU A 46 -10.35 7.60 -2.53
N VAL A 47 -10.24 7.13 -3.76
CA VAL A 47 -9.48 5.91 -4.09
C VAL A 47 -8.00 6.11 -3.79
N LYS A 48 -7.42 7.25 -4.13
CA LYS A 48 -6.02 7.57 -3.82
C LYS A 48 -5.76 7.56 -2.32
N ASP A 49 -6.62 8.19 -1.53
CA ASP A 49 -6.48 8.25 -0.07
C ASP A 49 -6.65 6.85 0.55
N SER A 50 -7.59 6.06 0.04
CA SER A 50 -7.77 4.66 0.42
C SER A 50 -6.53 3.81 0.13
N LEU A 51 -5.94 3.95 -1.07
CA LEU A 51 -4.70 3.26 -1.44
C LEU A 51 -3.52 3.68 -0.56
N GLN A 52 -3.40 4.98 -0.25
CA GLN A 52 -2.35 5.47 0.65
C GLN A 52 -2.51 4.90 2.07
N SER A 53 -3.74 4.81 2.57
CA SER A 53 -4.04 4.20 3.87
C SER A 53 -3.71 2.70 3.88
N ALA A 54 -4.12 1.97 2.83
CA ALA A 54 -3.80 0.56 2.66
C ALA A 54 -2.30 0.32 2.58
N GLN A 55 -1.56 1.16 1.85
CA GLN A 55 -0.10 1.09 1.76
C GLN A 55 0.55 1.23 3.14
N LYS A 56 0.16 2.25 3.93
CA LYS A 56 0.66 2.43 5.29
C LYS A 56 0.35 1.22 6.19
N SER A 57 -0.86 0.69 6.09
CA SER A 57 -1.25 -0.51 6.85
C SER A 57 -0.41 -1.73 6.47
N ILE A 58 -0.12 -1.92 5.17
CA ILE A 58 0.76 -2.99 4.70
C ILE A 58 2.18 -2.81 5.23
N GLU A 59 2.73 -1.59 5.18
CA GLU A 59 4.06 -1.28 5.73
C GLU A 59 4.14 -1.60 7.23
N GLU A 60 3.12 -1.25 8.01
CA GLU A 60 3.04 -1.60 9.44
C GLU A 60 2.98 -3.12 9.68
N VAL A 61 2.19 -3.84 8.88
CA VAL A 61 2.07 -5.29 8.99
C VAL A 61 3.39 -5.97 8.61
N LEU A 62 4.06 -5.51 7.55
CA LEU A 62 5.37 -6.00 7.16
C LEU A 62 6.41 -5.80 8.27
N ARG A 63 6.42 -4.62 8.90
CA ARG A 63 7.31 -4.36 10.04
C ARG A 63 7.05 -5.32 11.21
N LYS A 64 5.76 -5.55 11.54
CA LYS A 64 5.39 -6.50 12.61
C LYS A 64 5.77 -7.94 12.27
N LEU A 65 5.64 -8.34 10.99
CA LEU A 65 6.05 -9.67 10.54
C LEU A 65 7.55 -9.86 10.65
N GLU A 66 8.35 -8.85 10.30
CA GLU A 66 9.80 -8.92 10.43
C GLU A 66 10.24 -9.07 11.90
N ILE A 67 9.59 -8.33 12.81
CA ILE A 67 9.82 -8.48 14.26
C ILE A 67 9.48 -9.90 14.72
N ALA A 68 8.30 -10.40 14.38
CA ALA A 68 7.85 -11.73 14.77
C ALA A 68 8.74 -12.85 14.19
N GLU A 69 9.22 -12.69 12.96
CA GLU A 69 10.18 -13.61 12.35
C GLU A 69 11.51 -13.62 13.10
N ASN A 70 12.02 -12.44 13.50
CA ASN A 70 13.24 -12.34 14.28
C ASN A 70 13.08 -13.00 15.67
N GLU A 71 11.97 -12.74 16.36
CA GLU A 71 11.64 -13.40 17.63
C GLU A 71 11.59 -14.93 17.50
N LEU A 72 10.94 -15.43 16.45
CA LEU A 72 10.88 -16.87 16.17
C LEU A 72 12.27 -17.46 15.92
N ASN A 73 13.14 -16.75 15.21
CA ASN A 73 14.51 -17.16 14.98
C ASN A 73 15.34 -17.19 16.28
N ILE A 74 15.11 -16.25 17.20
CA ILE A 74 15.73 -16.26 18.53
C ILE A 74 15.30 -17.51 19.29
N LEU A 75 13.98 -17.76 19.41
CA LEU A 75 13.44 -18.92 20.13
C LEU A 75 13.93 -20.25 19.54
N ARG A 76 14.00 -20.34 18.20
CA ARG A 76 14.56 -21.50 17.52
C ARG A 76 16.03 -21.70 17.88
N THR A 77 16.82 -20.64 17.87
CA THR A 77 18.25 -20.70 18.24
C THR A 77 18.43 -21.08 19.70
N GLU A 78 17.59 -20.60 20.60
CA GLU A 78 17.58 -21.00 22.01
C GLU A 78 17.28 -22.49 22.19
N ARG A 79 16.28 -23.00 21.47
CA ARG A 79 15.96 -24.43 21.47
C ARG A 79 17.16 -25.25 20.98
N GLU A 80 17.76 -24.88 19.86
CA GLU A 80 18.92 -25.58 19.30
C GLU A 80 20.11 -25.56 20.28
N LEU A 81 20.33 -24.45 20.99
CA LEU A 81 21.33 -24.36 22.05
C LEU A 81 21.06 -25.33 23.20
N ILE A 82 19.81 -25.45 23.66
CA ILE A 82 19.42 -26.40 24.71
C ILE A 82 19.70 -27.83 24.25
N GLU A 83 19.31 -28.19 23.02
CA GLU A 83 19.54 -29.52 22.46
C GLU A 83 21.05 -29.83 22.33
N LEU A 84 21.87 -28.86 21.93
CA LEU A 84 23.33 -29.01 21.86
C LEU A 84 23.96 -29.15 23.24
N GLU A 85 23.46 -28.40 24.23
CA GLU A 85 23.94 -28.44 25.60
C GLU A 85 23.64 -29.80 26.25
N GLU A 86 22.47 -30.38 25.99
CA GLU A 86 22.13 -31.75 26.39
C GLU A 86 23.05 -32.79 25.73
N LYS A 87 23.29 -32.67 24.42
CA LYS A 87 24.26 -33.53 23.71
C LYS A 87 25.66 -33.40 24.29
N ARG A 88 26.08 -32.18 24.68
CA ARG A 88 27.38 -31.91 25.27
C ARG A 88 27.55 -32.61 26.62
N GLN A 89 26.51 -32.62 27.44
CA GLN A 89 26.50 -33.33 28.73
C GLN A 89 26.58 -34.85 28.55
N ASN A 90 26.00 -35.36 27.47
CA ASN A 90 25.98 -36.80 27.15
C ASN A 90 27.15 -37.25 26.26
N ALA A 91 28.09 -36.37 25.92
CA ALA A 91 29.18 -36.66 25.01
C ALA A 91 30.11 -37.76 25.57
N LYS A 92 30.43 -38.75 24.73
CA LYS A 92 31.17 -39.95 25.18
C LYS A 92 32.67 -39.86 24.98
N ASN A 93 33.13 -38.87 24.19
CA ASN A 93 34.54 -38.70 23.88
C ASN A 93 34.94 -37.22 23.76
N TRP A 94 36.23 -36.96 23.89
CA TRP A 94 36.79 -35.60 23.88
C TRP A 94 36.58 -34.88 22.55
N LYS A 95 36.68 -35.59 21.42
CA LYS A 95 36.53 -35.01 20.09
C LYS A 95 35.12 -34.48 19.86
N GLU A 96 34.12 -35.28 20.22
CA GLU A 96 32.70 -34.93 20.21
C GLU A 96 32.42 -33.75 21.14
N LEU A 97 32.99 -33.75 22.35
CA LEU A 97 32.85 -32.64 23.29
C LEU A 97 33.39 -31.32 22.73
N GLN A 98 34.57 -31.34 22.09
CA GLN A 98 35.18 -30.15 21.48
C GLN A 98 34.35 -29.64 20.29
N TYR A 99 33.85 -30.55 19.44
CA TYR A 99 32.96 -30.21 18.34
C TYR A 99 31.68 -29.52 18.84
N LEU A 100 31.00 -30.12 19.83
CA LEU A 100 29.77 -29.55 20.40
C LEU A 100 30.00 -28.19 21.07
N LYS A 101 31.16 -27.99 21.73
CA LYS A 101 31.52 -26.68 22.30
C LYS A 101 31.66 -25.60 21.24
N GLU A 102 32.29 -25.90 20.11
CA GLU A 102 32.43 -24.94 19.01
C GLU A 102 31.06 -24.65 18.37
N GLU A 103 30.24 -25.67 18.18
CA GLU A 103 28.88 -25.50 17.63
C GLU A 103 28.00 -24.63 18.54
N ILE A 104 28.06 -24.84 19.86
CA ILE A 104 27.37 -23.99 20.85
C ILE A 104 27.86 -22.55 20.76
N LYS A 105 29.17 -22.33 20.64
CA LYS A 105 29.74 -20.98 20.53
C LYS A 105 29.21 -20.25 19.29
N ILE A 106 29.21 -20.91 18.13
CA ILE A 106 28.66 -20.35 16.88
C ILE A 106 27.16 -20.01 17.04
N LYS A 107 26.39 -20.88 17.70
CA LYS A 107 24.96 -20.64 17.95
C LYS A 107 24.73 -19.51 18.95
N GLN A 108 25.61 -19.33 19.95
CA GLN A 108 25.56 -18.19 20.87
C GLN A 108 25.85 -16.88 20.13
N GLU A 109 26.85 -16.85 19.25
CA GLU A 109 27.13 -15.69 18.40
C GLU A 109 25.94 -15.36 17.47
N THR A 110 25.32 -16.39 16.89
CA THR A 110 24.11 -16.23 16.07
C THR A 110 22.95 -15.65 16.88
N LYS A 111 22.73 -16.15 18.10
CA LYS A 111 21.71 -15.63 19.02
C LYS A 111 21.97 -14.16 19.33
N GLN A 112 23.22 -13.80 19.62
CA GLN A 112 23.59 -12.42 19.92
C GLN A 112 23.31 -11.49 18.74
N ALA A 113 23.66 -11.90 17.51
CA ALA A 113 23.36 -11.13 16.31
C ALA A 113 21.85 -10.92 16.09
N LEU A 114 21.02 -11.94 16.36
CA LEU A 114 19.56 -11.83 16.29
C LEU A 114 18.99 -10.90 17.36
N ILE A 115 19.57 -10.89 18.57
CA ILE A 115 19.22 -9.95 19.64
C ILE A 115 19.61 -8.53 19.26
N ASP A 116 20.78 -8.34 18.66
CA ASP A 116 21.23 -7.02 18.22
C ASP A 116 20.36 -6.49 17.07
N LYS A 117 19.95 -7.36 16.13
CA LYS A 117 18.92 -7.02 15.15
C LYS A 117 17.58 -6.67 15.81
N ALA A 118 17.20 -7.36 16.88
CA ALA A 118 15.96 -7.07 17.60
C ALA A 118 15.93 -5.64 18.16
N LYS A 119 17.07 -5.13 18.65
CA LYS A 119 17.20 -3.76 19.17
C LYS A 119 17.00 -2.70 18.09
N GLU A 120 17.28 -3.01 16.82
CA GLU A 120 17.01 -2.08 15.71
C GLU A 120 15.50 -1.85 15.50
N PHE A 121 14.65 -2.73 16.02
CA PHE A 121 13.19 -2.58 15.97
C PHE A 121 12.59 -1.87 17.20
N GLU A 122 13.38 -1.64 18.25
CA GLU A 122 12.92 -0.88 19.42
C GLU A 122 12.84 0.62 19.08
N PRO A 123 11.71 1.29 19.37
CA PRO A 123 11.48 2.70 19.03
C PRO A 123 12.25 3.70 19.91
#